data_AF-A0A3R6UAW9-F1
#
_entry.id   AF-A0A3R6UAW9-F1
#
_cell.length_a   1.000
_cell.length_b   1.000
_cell.length_c   1.000
_cell.angle_alpha   90.00
_cell.angle_beta   90.00
_cell.angle_gamma   90.00
#
_symmetry.space_group_name_H-M   'P 1'
#
loop_
_entity.id
_entity.type
_entity.pdbx_description
1 polymer ?
#
loop_
_entity_poly.entity_id
_entity_poly.type
_entity_poly.pdbx_seq_one_letter_code
_entity_poly.pdbx_strand_id
1 'polypeptide(L)'
;MPKYYGCPCEGCGKPLTLQDDIVVCPDCGAPYHRTCYEKMGLCIHAPAHGAGYEWKFPYQDAQLRTCPACGERTLRSESVCRCCGAALPPESSAEQPNDRAAASAEQNRDFDYSGMYRDEMYRNFTEKVVDPVHRNVRAAFGKDELIDGVPYQDWVDFIGTAAPVYLNDYSQMQLRHSKISLSFSALLFGPFYFFYRKAWKPAFGFLAAELLLFVPTLISMMQTTGSPLTAGISASALVALSRIMSLLSFALMLVRGLYGKWLYRRSAAARIRRIRAEFPDPEQRRAVLNAQGGVSIAACIGAFILLMIVGSLCSMLLGPDLNALVGTFI
;
A
#
# COMPACT_ATOMS: atom_id res chain seq x y z
N MET A 1 30.14 25.93 22.32
CA MET A 1 30.71 27.26 22.62
C MET A 1 31.61 27.15 23.85
N PRO A 2 32.75 27.87 23.91
CA PRO A 2 33.80 27.60 24.88
C PRO A 2 33.37 27.95 26.31
N LYS A 3 33.60 27.02 27.23
CA LYS A 3 33.07 26.96 28.61
C LYS A 3 33.86 27.83 29.62
N TYR A 4 34.28 29.05 29.28
CA TYR A 4 35.26 29.80 30.09
C TYR A 4 34.73 31.09 30.73
N TYR A 5 33.61 31.62 30.25
CA TYR A 5 32.99 32.80 30.84
C TYR A 5 32.46 32.49 32.25
N GLY A 6 32.74 33.38 33.19
CA GLY A 6 32.44 33.21 34.61
C GLY A 6 33.49 32.45 35.42
N CYS A 7 34.51 31.87 34.76
CA CYS A 7 35.68 31.28 35.44
C CYS A 7 36.67 32.35 35.90
N PRO A 8 37.41 32.09 36.99
CA PRO A 8 38.56 32.93 37.33
C PRO A 8 39.64 32.83 36.25
N CYS A 9 40.21 33.98 35.88
CA CYS A 9 41.43 34.05 35.09
C CYS A 9 42.61 33.51 35.91
N GLU A 10 43.38 32.56 35.37
CA GLU A 10 44.52 31.96 36.09
C GLU A 10 45.67 32.96 36.35
N GLY A 11 45.66 34.12 35.67
CA GLY A 11 46.67 35.17 35.87
C GLY A 11 46.32 36.19 36.96
N CYS A 12 45.04 36.53 37.14
CA CYS A 12 44.62 37.61 38.04
C CYS A 12 43.49 37.23 39.02
N GLY A 13 42.93 36.04 38.90
CA GLY A 13 41.85 35.50 39.74
C GLY A 13 40.47 36.11 39.50
N LYS A 14 40.35 37.17 38.67
CA LYS A 14 39.06 37.82 38.38
C LYS A 14 38.22 36.99 37.41
N PRO A 15 36.88 37.01 37.53
CA PRO A 15 36.01 36.28 36.62
C PRO A 15 36.12 36.85 35.20
N LEU A 16 36.15 35.96 34.21
CA LEU A 16 36.15 36.31 32.80
C LEU A 16 34.73 36.69 32.36
N THR A 17 34.57 37.92 31.87
CA THR A 17 33.28 38.47 31.46
C THR A 17 33.09 38.40 29.94
N LEU A 18 31.87 38.64 29.45
CA LEU A 18 31.59 38.66 28.01
C LEU A 18 32.24 39.81 27.25
N GLN A 19 32.72 40.84 27.97
CA GLN A 19 33.39 42.00 27.38
C GLN A 19 34.91 41.82 27.35
N ASP A 20 35.43 40.79 28.01
CA ASP A 20 36.86 40.52 28.09
C ASP A 20 37.34 39.79 26.84
N ASP A 21 38.50 40.19 26.32
CA ASP A 21 39.23 39.42 25.32
C ASP A 21 39.98 38.28 26.02
N ILE A 22 39.53 37.05 25.78
CA ILE A 22 40.02 35.85 26.47
C ILE A 22 41.01 35.11 25.58
N VAL A 23 42.18 34.83 26.15
CA VAL A 23 43.20 33.96 25.55
C VAL A 23 43.23 32.66 26.32
N VAL A 24 43.16 31.54 25.61
CA VAL A 24 43.28 30.19 26.17
C VAL A 24 44.64 29.64 25.80
N CYS A 25 45.37 29.10 26.78
CA CYS A 25 46.67 28.47 26.52
C CYS A 25 46.47 27.24 25.60
N PRO A 26 47.21 27.14 24.48
CA PRO A 26 47.05 26.04 23.53
C PRO A 26 47.50 24.68 24.09
N ASP A 27 48.40 24.67 25.08
CA ASP A 27 48.98 23.44 25.62
C ASP A 27 48.11 22.82 26.73
N CYS A 28 47.57 23.63 27.64
CA CYS A 28 46.83 23.14 28.82
C CYS A 28 45.36 23.56 28.88
N GLY A 29 44.90 24.46 28.00
CA GLY A 29 43.50 24.91 27.97
C GLY A 29 43.11 25.90 29.08
N ALA A 30 44.07 26.41 29.85
CA ALA A 30 43.82 27.40 30.91
C ALA A 30 43.39 28.77 30.33
N PRO A 31 42.33 29.40 30.85
CA PRO A 31 41.82 30.66 30.33
C PRO A 31 42.41 31.89 31.05
N TYR A 32 42.71 32.94 30.28
CA TYR A 32 43.30 34.20 30.75
C TYR A 32 42.63 35.41 30.09
N HIS A 33 42.65 36.56 30.77
CA HIS A 33 42.52 37.85 30.07
C HIS A 33 43.73 38.04 29.14
N ARG A 34 43.51 38.53 27.92
CA ARG A 34 44.60 38.80 26.95
C ARG A 34 45.74 39.61 27.57
N THR A 35 45.39 40.68 28.28
CA THR A 35 46.36 41.56 28.96
C THR A 35 47.16 40.85 30.07
N CYS A 36 46.54 39.89 30.75
CA CYS A 36 47.23 39.08 31.77
C CYS A 36 48.19 38.10 31.12
N TYR A 37 47.79 37.45 30.02
CA TYR A 37 48.65 36.53 29.28
C TYR A 37 49.85 37.26 28.65
N GLU A 38 49.62 38.41 28.02
CA GLU A 38 50.67 39.24 27.41
C GLU A 38 51.68 39.77 28.44
N LYS A 39 51.21 40.18 29.63
CA LYS A 39 52.09 40.66 30.71
C LYS A 39 52.99 39.56 31.27
N MET A 40 52.50 38.32 31.32
CA MET A 40 53.28 37.16 31.77
C MET A 40 54.19 36.61 30.66
N GLY A 41 53.85 36.83 29.39
CA GLY A 41 54.60 36.37 28.22
C GLY A 41 54.52 34.86 27.95
N LEU A 42 54.08 34.07 28.94
CA LEU A 42 53.89 32.62 28.88
C LEU A 42 52.84 32.17 29.91
N CYS A 43 52.28 30.97 29.71
CA CYS A 43 51.31 30.38 30.64
C CYS A 43 51.93 30.12 32.02
N ILE A 44 51.21 30.45 33.11
CA ILE A 44 51.71 30.20 34.48
C ILE A 44 51.97 28.72 34.77
N HIS A 45 51.33 27.81 34.02
CA HIS A 45 51.51 26.37 34.11
C HIS A 45 52.54 25.81 33.12
N ALA A 46 53.29 26.66 32.40
CA ALA A 46 54.29 26.23 31.41
C ALA A 46 55.27 25.16 31.93
N PRO A 47 55.78 25.22 33.18
CA PRO A 47 56.63 24.16 33.72
C PRO A 47 55.93 22.80 33.88
N ALA A 48 54.59 22.81 34.04
CA ALA A 48 53.77 21.61 34.21
C ALA A 48 53.26 21.03 32.88
N HIS A 49 53.45 21.73 31.75
CA HIS A 49 53.01 21.23 30.43
C HIS A 49 53.72 19.93 30.06
N GLY A 50 55.01 19.80 30.38
CA GLY A 50 55.78 18.57 30.14
C GLY A 50 55.29 17.34 30.91
N ALA A 51 54.49 17.55 31.97
CA ALA A 51 53.85 16.49 32.76
C ALA A 51 52.41 16.18 32.32
N GLY A 52 51.92 16.78 31.22
CA GLY A 52 50.58 16.56 30.70
C GLY A 52 49.48 17.29 31.49
N TYR A 53 49.81 18.43 32.11
CA TYR A 53 48.82 19.22 32.84
C TYR A 53 47.70 19.74 31.94
N GLU A 54 46.46 19.38 32.28
CA GLU A 54 45.24 19.84 31.62
C GLU A 54 44.40 20.64 32.62
N TRP A 55 44.02 21.86 32.23
CA TRP A 55 43.18 22.71 33.05
C TRP A 55 41.77 22.15 33.12
N LYS A 56 41.26 22.01 34.34
CA LYS A 56 39.90 21.53 34.59
C LYS A 56 39.03 22.65 35.13
N PHE A 57 37.81 22.70 34.61
CA PHE A 57 36.82 23.66 35.04
C PHE A 57 36.56 23.52 36.56
N PRO A 58 36.72 24.60 37.36
CA PRO A 58 36.85 24.50 38.82
C PRO A 58 35.52 24.27 39.56
N TYR A 59 34.37 24.39 38.88
CA TYR A 59 33.06 24.26 39.52
C TYR A 59 32.30 23.03 39.01
N GLN A 60 31.59 22.36 39.90
CA GLN A 60 30.71 21.25 39.53
C GLN A 60 29.41 21.77 38.93
N ASP A 61 28.80 21.02 38.00
CA ASP A 61 27.56 21.45 37.32
C ASP A 61 26.40 21.72 38.29
N ALA A 62 26.35 21.03 39.44
CA ALA A 62 25.35 21.28 40.49
C ALA A 62 25.44 22.68 41.13
N GLN A 63 26.63 23.30 41.10
CA GLN A 63 26.89 24.63 41.63
C GLN A 63 26.57 25.74 40.61
N LEU A 64 26.26 25.36 39.37
CA LEU A 64 26.01 26.29 38.27
C LEU A 64 24.50 26.42 38.00
N ARG A 65 24.12 27.59 37.51
CA ARG A 65 22.83 27.88 36.88
C ARG A 65 23.04 28.72 35.64
N THR A 66 22.13 28.64 34.68
CA THR A 66 22.18 29.46 33.47
C THR A 66 21.61 30.84 33.76
N CYS A 67 22.34 31.89 33.39
CA CYS A 67 21.86 33.26 33.52
C CYS A 67 20.75 33.52 32.47
N PRO A 68 19.55 33.98 32.86
CA PRO A 68 18.48 34.28 31.90
C PRO A 68 18.78 35.49 31.01
N ALA A 69 19.68 36.39 31.42
CA ALA A 69 20.00 37.61 30.68
C ALA A 69 21.06 37.39 29.59
N CYS A 70 22.06 36.53 29.81
CA CYS A 70 23.15 36.31 28.86
C CYS A 70 23.32 34.86 28.37
N GLY A 71 22.55 33.91 28.92
CA GLY A 71 22.58 32.50 28.52
C GLY A 71 23.80 31.71 29.01
N GLU A 72 24.74 32.34 29.72
CA GLU A 72 25.97 31.70 30.18
C GLU A 72 25.86 31.13 31.60
N ARG A 73 26.70 30.14 31.93
CA ARG A 73 26.70 29.51 33.26
C ARG A 73 27.32 30.43 34.31
N THR A 74 26.67 30.55 35.46
CA THR A 74 27.14 31.31 36.62
C THR A 74 26.87 30.56 37.91
N LEU A 75 27.49 30.96 39.02
CA LEU A 75 27.31 30.25 40.29
C LEU A 75 25.93 30.50 40.88
N ARG A 76 25.31 29.43 41.37
CA ARG A 76 23.99 29.47 42.02
C ARG A 76 23.99 30.26 43.33
N SER A 77 25.14 30.34 44.00
CA SER A 77 25.34 31.07 45.27
C SER A 77 25.43 32.59 45.12
N GLU A 78 25.61 33.09 43.91
CA GLU A 78 25.75 34.54 43.65
C GLU A 78 24.38 35.15 43.35
N SER A 79 24.14 36.37 43.85
CA SER A 79 22.93 37.14 43.52
C SER A 79 23.05 37.91 42.20
N VAL A 80 24.25 37.96 41.61
CA VAL A 80 24.56 38.68 40.37
C VAL A 80 25.38 37.78 39.45
N CYS A 81 25.07 37.78 38.16
CA CYS A 81 25.79 37.00 37.16
C CYS A 81 27.23 37.50 37.00
N ARG A 82 28.20 36.61 37.17
CA ARG A 82 29.64 36.91 37.00
C ARG A 82 30.05 37.21 35.55
N CYS A 83 29.23 36.85 34.56
CA CYS A 83 29.55 37.01 33.15
C CYS A 83 29.07 38.35 32.57
N CYS A 84 27.89 38.83 33.00
CA CYS A 84 27.26 40.04 32.46
C CYS A 84 26.84 41.08 33.51
N GLY A 85 26.96 40.77 34.81
CA GLY A 85 26.58 41.69 35.90
C GLY A 85 25.08 41.82 36.16
N ALA A 86 24.22 41.04 35.49
CA ALA A 86 22.77 41.08 35.71
C ALA A 86 22.37 40.41 37.03
N ALA A 87 21.39 40.98 37.75
CA ALA A 87 20.83 40.38 38.95
C ALA A 87 20.15 39.03 38.64
N LEU A 88 20.43 38.01 39.44
CA LEU A 88 19.88 36.67 39.26
C LEU A 88 18.58 36.52 40.06
N PRO A 89 17.47 36.10 39.43
CA PRO A 89 16.20 35.95 40.13
C PRO A 89 16.27 34.81 41.17
N PRO A 90 15.55 34.91 42.30
CA PRO A 90 15.50 33.87 43.32
C PRO A 90 14.91 32.58 42.73
N GLU A 91 15.52 31.43 43.05
CA GLU A 91 15.19 30.14 42.41
C GLU A 91 13.78 29.64 42.67
N SER A 92 13.07 30.23 43.64
CA SER A 92 11.66 29.96 43.93
C SER A 92 10.67 30.55 42.92
N SER A 93 11.15 31.35 41.96
CA SER A 93 10.31 32.07 40.98
C SER A 93 10.52 31.65 39.52
N ALA A 94 11.23 30.54 39.29
CA ALA A 94 11.27 29.92 37.96
C ALA A 94 10.07 28.98 37.77
N GLU A 95 8.86 29.56 37.69
CA GLU A 95 7.76 28.89 37.00
C GLU A 95 8.19 28.71 35.54
N GLN A 96 8.63 27.50 35.21
CA GLN A 96 8.81 27.09 33.83
C GLN A 96 7.44 27.18 33.14
N PRO A 97 7.32 27.84 31.97
CA PRO A 97 6.15 27.67 31.12
C PRO A 97 6.06 26.18 30.82
N ASN A 98 5.00 25.54 31.32
CA ASN A 98 4.95 24.09 31.41
C ASN A 98 4.57 23.47 30.06
N ASP A 99 5.48 23.51 29.09
CA ASP A 99 5.38 22.78 27.81
C ASP A 99 5.28 21.25 28.02
N ARG A 100 5.61 20.78 29.22
CA ARG A 100 5.40 19.40 29.67
C ARG A 100 3.92 19.04 29.92
N ALA A 101 3.04 20.00 30.18
CA ALA A 101 1.60 19.73 30.33
C ALA A 101 0.91 19.52 28.97
N ALA A 102 1.38 20.20 27.92
CA ALA A 102 0.95 19.93 26.55
C ALA A 102 1.53 18.59 26.05
N ALA A 103 2.81 18.31 26.35
CA ALA A 103 3.43 17.04 26.01
C ALA A 103 2.83 15.84 26.76
N SER A 104 2.43 15.98 28.03
CA SER A 104 1.81 14.88 28.79
C SER A 104 0.37 14.58 28.37
N ALA A 105 -0.34 15.55 27.77
CA ALA A 105 -1.63 15.31 27.13
C ALA A 105 -1.49 14.54 25.79
N GLU A 106 -0.37 14.69 25.09
CA GLU A 106 -0.04 13.92 23.88
C GLU A 106 0.65 12.58 24.17
N GLN A 107 1.34 12.45 25.32
CA GLN A 107 2.07 11.24 25.72
C GLN A 107 1.16 10.07 26.12
N ASN A 108 -0.16 10.30 26.21
CA ASN A 108 -1.16 9.25 26.46
C ASN A 108 -1.91 8.82 25.19
N ARG A 109 -1.37 9.14 24.00
CA ARG A 109 -1.75 8.48 22.75
C ARG A 109 -0.63 7.50 22.44
N ASP A 110 -0.93 6.21 22.57
CA ASP A 110 -0.06 5.15 22.09
C ASP A 110 0.38 5.50 20.66
N PHE A 111 1.69 5.68 20.45
CA PHE A 111 2.21 6.11 19.15
C PHE A 111 1.97 4.96 18.17
N ASP A 112 0.92 5.10 17.36
CA ASP A 112 0.42 4.05 16.49
C ASP A 112 1.38 3.80 15.33
N TYR A 113 2.45 3.05 15.62
CA TYR A 113 3.43 2.59 14.66
C TYR A 113 2.77 1.78 13.53
N SER A 114 1.68 1.07 13.86
CA SER A 114 0.88 0.31 12.89
C SER A 114 0.10 1.24 11.95
N GLY A 115 -0.43 2.34 12.50
CA GLY A 115 -1.12 3.40 11.77
C GLY A 115 -0.20 4.11 10.80
N MET A 116 0.99 4.51 11.25
CA MET A 116 2.03 5.12 10.40
C MET A 116 2.45 4.19 9.25
N TYR A 117 2.76 2.92 9.54
CA TYR A 117 3.14 1.96 8.50
C TYR A 117 2.00 1.72 7.50
N ARG A 118 0.76 1.63 8.00
CA ARG A 118 -0.44 1.50 7.16
C ARG A 118 -0.63 2.73 6.29
N ASP A 119 -0.47 3.93 6.84
CA ASP A 119 -0.64 5.19 6.13
C ASP A 119 0.43 5.38 5.04
N GLU A 120 1.68 5.05 5.36
CA GLU A 120 2.78 5.07 4.39
C GLU A 120 2.61 4.00 3.29
N MET A 121 2.08 2.82 3.63
CA MET A 121 1.72 1.78 2.66
C MET A 121 0.59 2.26 1.74
N TYR A 122 -0.47 2.88 2.28
CA TYR A 122 -1.58 3.44 1.50
C TYR A 122 -1.12 4.56 0.58
N ARG A 123 -0.25 5.45 1.07
CA ARG A 123 0.32 6.55 0.27
C ARG A 123 1.17 6.01 -0.88
N ASN A 124 2.06 5.05 -0.59
CA ASN A 124 2.86 4.37 -1.61
C ASN A 124 1.98 3.67 -2.66
N PHE A 125 0.91 2.98 -2.25
CA PHE A 125 -0.01 2.34 -3.18
C PHE A 125 -0.75 3.38 -4.05
N THR A 126 -1.19 4.48 -3.45
CA THR A 126 -1.89 5.54 -4.16
C THR A 126 -0.98 6.17 -5.22
N GLU A 127 0.23 6.57 -4.84
CA GLU A 127 1.19 7.22 -5.73
C GLU A 127 1.71 6.29 -6.84
N LYS A 128 1.97 5.02 -6.52
CA LYS A 128 2.57 4.07 -7.48
C LYS A 128 1.55 3.32 -8.33
N VAL A 129 0.30 3.19 -7.88
CA VAL A 129 -0.72 2.36 -8.55
C VAL A 129 -1.94 3.20 -8.95
N VAL A 130 -2.54 3.93 -8.02
CA VAL A 130 -3.81 4.66 -8.30
C VAL A 130 -3.56 5.85 -9.22
N ASP A 131 -2.55 6.68 -8.93
CA ASP A 131 -2.25 7.89 -9.69
C ASP A 131 -1.90 7.59 -11.16
N PRO A 132 -1.03 6.62 -11.48
CA PRO A 132 -0.77 6.23 -12.86
C PRO A 132 -2.03 5.72 -13.58
N VAL A 133 -2.88 4.95 -12.89
CA VAL A 133 -4.13 4.46 -13.49
C VAL A 133 -5.08 5.60 -13.80
N HIS A 134 -5.24 6.54 -12.88
CA HIS A 134 -6.10 7.71 -13.08
C HIS A 134 -5.60 8.58 -14.25
N ARG A 135 -4.28 8.77 -14.38
CA ARG A 135 -3.65 9.41 -15.54
C ARG A 135 -3.94 8.66 -16.84
N ASN A 136 -3.81 7.33 -16.84
CA ASN A 136 -4.08 6.51 -18.03
C ASN A 136 -5.56 6.56 -18.44
N VAL A 137 -6.49 6.55 -17.47
CA VAL A 137 -7.93 6.71 -17.72
C VAL A 137 -8.19 8.08 -18.35
N ARG A 138 -7.64 9.15 -17.79
CA ARG A 138 -7.78 10.50 -18.35
C ARG A 138 -7.21 10.62 -19.75
N ALA A 139 -6.07 9.97 -20.02
CA ALA A 139 -5.48 9.92 -21.35
C ALA A 139 -6.36 9.16 -22.37
N ALA A 140 -7.02 8.10 -21.92
CA ALA A 140 -7.86 7.25 -22.77
C ALA A 140 -9.28 7.79 -23.01
N PHE A 141 -9.89 8.43 -22.01
CA PHE A 141 -11.31 8.80 -22.01
C PHE A 141 -11.56 10.31 -21.87
N GLY A 142 -10.50 11.12 -21.80
CA GLY A 142 -10.60 12.57 -21.68
C GLY A 142 -10.82 13.04 -20.24
N LYS A 143 -11.06 14.36 -20.09
CA LYS A 143 -11.16 15.03 -18.77
C LYS A 143 -12.38 14.62 -17.95
N ASP A 144 -13.46 14.19 -18.60
CA ASP A 144 -14.69 13.77 -17.93
C ASP A 144 -14.60 12.33 -17.39
N GLU A 145 -13.55 11.58 -17.75
CA GLU A 145 -13.26 10.23 -17.26
C GLU A 145 -14.46 9.27 -17.37
N LEU A 146 -15.24 9.44 -18.45
CA LEU A 146 -16.42 8.63 -18.74
C LEU A 146 -16.04 7.37 -19.53
N ILE A 147 -15.98 6.25 -18.83
CA ILE A 147 -15.70 4.93 -19.41
C ILE A 147 -17.04 4.31 -19.82
N ASP A 148 -17.30 4.22 -21.12
CA ASP A 148 -18.59 3.75 -21.68
C ASP A 148 -19.81 4.54 -21.17
N GLY A 149 -19.65 5.85 -20.96
CA GLY A 149 -20.68 6.74 -20.42
C GLY A 149 -20.90 6.60 -18.91
N VAL A 150 -19.99 5.94 -18.20
CA VAL A 150 -20.04 5.74 -16.75
C VAL A 150 -18.82 6.43 -16.10
N PRO A 151 -19.01 7.22 -15.03
CA PRO A 151 -17.92 7.87 -14.30
C PRO A 151 -16.92 6.89 -13.71
N TYR A 152 -15.66 7.30 -13.65
CA TYR A 152 -14.58 6.55 -13.00
C TYR A 152 -14.95 6.05 -11.60
N GLN A 153 -15.57 6.89 -10.77
CA GLN A 153 -15.90 6.53 -9.39
C GLN A 153 -16.94 5.40 -9.30
N ASP A 154 -17.99 5.44 -10.14
CA ASP A 154 -19.00 4.37 -10.18
C ASP A 154 -18.37 3.03 -10.60
N TRP A 155 -17.33 3.06 -11.44
CA TRP A 155 -16.55 1.86 -11.79
C TRP A 155 -15.70 1.33 -10.64
N VAL A 156 -15.07 2.22 -9.87
CA VAL A 156 -14.29 1.84 -8.67
C VAL A 156 -15.20 1.19 -7.63
N ASP A 157 -16.35 1.80 -7.34
CA ASP A 157 -17.34 1.27 -6.40
C ASP A 157 -17.95 -0.06 -6.91
N PHE A 158 -18.14 -0.22 -8.22
CA PHE A 158 -18.67 -1.48 -8.78
C PHE A 158 -17.65 -2.62 -8.84
N ILE A 159 -16.39 -2.33 -9.20
CA ILE A 159 -15.35 -3.37 -9.33
C ILE A 159 -14.74 -3.73 -7.98
N GLY A 160 -14.61 -2.76 -7.07
CA GLY A 160 -13.96 -2.88 -5.78
C GLY A 160 -12.44 -2.90 -5.89
N THR A 161 -11.79 -3.72 -5.06
CA THR A 161 -10.32 -3.76 -4.89
C THR A 161 -9.52 -3.99 -6.17
N ALA A 162 -10.10 -4.69 -7.15
CA ALA A 162 -9.44 -4.96 -8.42
C ALA A 162 -9.52 -3.79 -9.44
N ALA A 163 -10.17 -2.67 -9.08
CA ALA A 163 -10.46 -1.58 -10.02
C ALA A 163 -9.21 -1.02 -10.73
N PRO A 164 -8.07 -0.78 -10.04
CA PRO A 164 -6.90 -0.21 -10.71
C PRO A 164 -6.42 -1.04 -11.91
N VAL A 165 -6.39 -2.37 -11.77
CA VAL A 165 -5.96 -3.29 -12.84
C VAL A 165 -6.94 -3.25 -14.01
N TYR A 166 -8.23 -3.39 -13.74
CA TYR A 166 -9.25 -3.42 -14.81
C TYR A 166 -9.36 -2.08 -15.54
N LEU A 167 -9.30 -0.96 -14.82
CA LEU A 167 -9.42 0.37 -15.42
C LEU A 167 -8.18 0.73 -16.24
N ASN A 168 -6.99 0.29 -15.82
CA ASN A 168 -5.80 0.36 -16.65
C ASN A 168 -5.96 -0.43 -17.96
N ASP A 169 -6.42 -1.68 -17.88
CA ASP A 169 -6.65 -2.52 -19.06
C ASP A 169 -7.72 -1.92 -19.99
N TYR A 170 -8.75 -1.28 -19.42
CA TYR A 170 -9.79 -0.61 -20.19
C TYR A 170 -9.25 0.61 -20.93
N SER A 171 -8.36 1.35 -20.28
CA SER A 171 -7.65 2.48 -20.87
C SER A 171 -6.74 2.02 -22.02
N GLN A 172 -5.99 0.94 -21.82
CA GLN A 172 -5.15 0.36 -22.87
C GLN A 172 -5.97 -0.16 -24.05
N MET A 173 -7.11 -0.83 -23.79
CA MET A 173 -8.03 -1.25 -24.84
C MET A 173 -8.56 -0.06 -25.65
N GLN A 174 -8.91 1.03 -24.98
CA GLN A 174 -9.39 2.26 -25.62
C GLN A 174 -8.31 2.91 -26.48
N LEU A 175 -7.10 3.10 -25.94
CA LEU A 175 -5.96 3.71 -26.64
C LEU A 175 -5.51 2.89 -27.87
N ARG A 176 -5.57 1.56 -27.77
CA ARG A 176 -5.20 0.65 -28.87
C ARG A 176 -6.35 0.40 -29.85
N HIS A 177 -7.53 0.96 -29.61
CA HIS A 177 -8.77 0.65 -30.35
C HIS A 177 -9.04 -0.87 -30.48
N SER A 178 -8.69 -1.63 -29.43
CA SER A 178 -8.77 -3.09 -29.41
C SER A 178 -9.69 -3.57 -28.30
N LYS A 179 -10.36 -4.70 -28.55
CA LYS A 179 -11.18 -5.40 -27.56
C LYS A 179 -10.38 -6.50 -26.82
N ILE A 180 -9.12 -6.67 -27.20
CA ILE A 180 -8.26 -7.74 -26.69
C ILE A 180 -7.53 -7.24 -25.45
N SER A 181 -7.75 -7.93 -24.34
CA SER A 181 -6.95 -7.79 -23.12
C SER A 181 -6.90 -9.15 -22.44
N LEU A 182 -5.71 -9.76 -22.46
CA LEU A 182 -5.52 -11.11 -21.96
C LEU A 182 -5.95 -11.19 -20.48
N SER A 183 -6.83 -12.14 -20.20
CA SER A 183 -7.28 -12.49 -18.87
C SER A 183 -6.90 -13.94 -18.60
N PHE A 184 -5.81 -14.12 -17.85
CA PHE A 184 -5.37 -15.45 -17.45
C PHE A 184 -6.46 -16.19 -16.66
N SER A 185 -7.17 -15.48 -15.79
CA SER A 185 -8.28 -16.06 -15.03
C SER A 185 -9.44 -16.51 -15.92
N ALA A 186 -9.79 -15.74 -16.96
CA ALA A 186 -10.85 -16.15 -17.90
C ALA A 186 -10.40 -17.30 -18.82
N LEU A 187 -9.10 -17.37 -19.15
CA LEU A 187 -8.49 -18.45 -19.92
C LEU A 187 -8.46 -19.77 -19.14
N LEU A 188 -8.11 -19.74 -17.86
CA LEU A 188 -7.97 -20.96 -17.05
C LEU A 188 -9.31 -21.42 -16.46
N PHE A 189 -10.09 -20.51 -15.89
CA PHE A 189 -11.28 -20.86 -15.09
C PHE A 189 -12.60 -20.80 -15.83
N GLY A 190 -12.62 -20.57 -17.14
CA GLY A 190 -13.83 -20.79 -17.90
C GLY A 190 -15.00 -19.87 -17.55
N PRO A 191 -16.21 -20.40 -17.67
CA PRO A 191 -17.43 -19.73 -17.24
C PRO A 191 -17.36 -19.26 -15.78
N PHE A 192 -16.61 -19.95 -14.92
CA PHE A 192 -16.48 -19.59 -13.50
C PHE A 192 -15.88 -18.20 -13.29
N TYR A 193 -14.98 -17.74 -14.16
CA TYR A 193 -14.48 -16.36 -14.10
C TYR A 193 -15.64 -15.34 -14.21
N PHE A 194 -16.57 -15.58 -15.12
CA PHE A 194 -17.71 -14.69 -15.33
C PHE A 194 -18.74 -14.81 -14.22
N PHE A 195 -19.00 -16.01 -13.68
CA PHE A 195 -19.83 -16.20 -12.48
C PHE A 195 -19.23 -15.48 -11.27
N TYR A 196 -17.93 -15.65 -11.05
CA TYR A 196 -17.18 -14.97 -9.99
C TYR A 196 -17.35 -13.45 -10.08
N ARG A 197 -17.31 -12.88 -11.29
CA ARG A 197 -17.50 -11.44 -11.54
C ARG A 197 -18.95 -11.03 -11.77
N LYS A 198 -19.92 -11.92 -11.50
CA LYS A 198 -21.37 -11.72 -11.65
C LYS A 198 -21.78 -11.23 -13.06
N ALA A 199 -21.01 -11.60 -14.08
CA ALA A 199 -21.26 -11.31 -15.49
C ALA A 199 -22.14 -12.40 -16.10
N TRP A 200 -23.42 -12.40 -15.71
CA TRP A 200 -24.35 -13.51 -15.97
C TRP A 200 -24.51 -13.86 -17.45
N LYS A 201 -24.61 -12.87 -18.35
CA LYS A 201 -24.79 -13.11 -19.79
C LYS A 201 -23.63 -13.92 -20.41
N PRO A 202 -22.35 -13.47 -20.32
CA PRO A 202 -21.24 -14.27 -20.82
C PRO A 202 -21.05 -15.56 -20.01
N ALA A 203 -21.33 -15.56 -18.69
CA ALA A 203 -21.20 -16.77 -17.86
C ALA A 203 -22.05 -17.93 -18.39
N PHE A 204 -23.37 -17.71 -18.54
CA PHE A 204 -24.26 -18.74 -19.07
C PHE A 204 -24.02 -19.03 -20.55
N GLY A 205 -23.62 -18.03 -21.35
CA GLY A 205 -23.28 -18.22 -22.75
C GLY A 205 -22.08 -19.17 -22.95
N PHE A 206 -20.99 -18.96 -22.22
CA PHE A 206 -19.84 -19.86 -22.27
C PHE A 206 -20.14 -21.22 -21.64
N LEU A 207 -20.89 -21.28 -20.53
CA LEU A 207 -21.29 -22.54 -19.92
C LEU A 207 -22.10 -23.41 -20.88
N ALA A 208 -23.10 -22.83 -21.56
CA ALA A 208 -23.91 -23.53 -22.54
C ALA A 208 -23.07 -23.99 -23.75
N ALA A 209 -22.16 -23.14 -24.23
CA ALA A 209 -21.25 -23.51 -25.31
C ALA A 209 -20.32 -24.68 -24.91
N GLU A 210 -19.77 -24.68 -23.71
CA GLU A 210 -18.93 -25.77 -23.20
C GLU A 210 -19.73 -27.07 -23.06
N LEU A 211 -20.96 -27.02 -22.53
CA LEU A 211 -21.85 -28.19 -22.46
C LEU A 211 -22.21 -28.74 -23.85
N LEU A 212 -22.48 -27.86 -24.82
CA LEU A 212 -22.78 -28.26 -26.20
C LEU A 212 -21.58 -28.95 -26.86
N LEU A 213 -20.37 -28.38 -26.70
CA LEU A 213 -19.14 -28.96 -27.23
C LEU A 213 -18.80 -30.31 -26.55
N PHE A 214 -19.32 -30.57 -25.35
CA PHE A 214 -19.12 -31.84 -24.65
C PHE A 214 -20.05 -32.96 -25.14
N VAL A 215 -21.13 -32.66 -25.87
CA VAL A 215 -22.13 -33.67 -26.29
C VAL A 215 -21.54 -34.85 -27.06
N PRO A 216 -20.64 -34.68 -28.05
CA PRO A 216 -20.06 -35.82 -28.75
C PRO A 216 -19.24 -36.74 -27.84
N THR A 217 -18.51 -36.16 -26.87
CA THR A 217 -17.79 -36.93 -25.86
C THR A 217 -18.75 -37.75 -25.01
N LEU A 218 -19.88 -37.18 -24.58
CA LEU A 218 -20.92 -37.90 -23.85
C LEU A 218 -21.49 -39.07 -24.66
N ILE A 219 -21.82 -38.86 -25.94
CA ILE A 219 -22.33 -39.93 -26.81
C ILE A 219 -21.24 -41.01 -26.99
N SER A 220 -19.95 -40.63 -27.09
CA SER A 220 -18.84 -41.59 -27.12
C SER A 220 -18.84 -42.47 -25.87
N MET A 221 -18.96 -41.87 -24.69
CA MET A 221 -18.98 -42.60 -23.42
C MET A 221 -20.18 -43.53 -23.33
N MET A 222 -21.35 -43.10 -23.81
CA MET A 222 -22.54 -43.94 -23.90
C MET A 222 -22.32 -45.16 -24.82
N GLN A 223 -21.64 -44.99 -25.97
CA GLN A 223 -21.30 -46.09 -26.87
C GLN A 223 -20.32 -47.07 -26.23
N THR A 224 -19.24 -46.55 -25.62
CA THR A 224 -18.22 -47.38 -24.96
C THR A 224 -18.79 -48.20 -23.81
N THR A 225 -19.76 -47.66 -23.07
CA THR A 225 -20.39 -48.33 -21.92
C THR A 225 -21.56 -49.25 -22.31
N GLY A 226 -21.91 -49.34 -23.59
CA GLY A 226 -23.00 -50.18 -24.09
C GLY A 226 -24.40 -49.64 -23.75
N SER A 227 -24.59 -48.32 -23.72
CA SER A 227 -25.89 -47.71 -23.43
C SER A 227 -26.92 -48.03 -24.52
N PRO A 228 -28.16 -48.41 -24.15
CA PRO A 228 -29.24 -48.68 -25.11
C PRO A 228 -29.78 -47.41 -25.79
N LEU A 229 -29.41 -46.23 -25.29
CA LEU A 229 -29.84 -44.92 -25.80
C LEU A 229 -28.87 -44.35 -26.86
N THR A 230 -27.93 -45.16 -27.34
CA THR A 230 -26.92 -44.70 -28.30
C THR A 230 -27.52 -44.50 -29.67
N ALA A 231 -27.36 -43.29 -30.22
CA ALA A 231 -27.66 -43.03 -31.62
C ALA A 231 -26.74 -43.90 -32.49
N GLY A 232 -27.27 -44.45 -33.59
CA GLY A 232 -26.55 -45.31 -34.56
C GLY A 232 -25.47 -44.58 -35.38
N ILE A 233 -24.73 -43.67 -34.75
CA ILE A 233 -23.61 -42.94 -35.32
C ILE A 233 -22.39 -43.87 -35.29
N SER A 234 -21.72 -44.03 -36.43
CA SER A 234 -20.50 -44.84 -36.50
C SER A 234 -19.41 -44.29 -35.56
N ALA A 235 -18.65 -45.18 -34.91
CA ALA A 235 -17.58 -44.80 -34.00
C ALA A 235 -16.52 -43.87 -34.65
N SER A 236 -16.19 -44.09 -35.92
CA SER A 236 -15.24 -43.25 -36.66
C SER A 236 -15.72 -41.81 -36.86
N ALA A 237 -16.98 -41.62 -37.22
CA ALA A 237 -17.61 -40.31 -37.33
C ALA A 237 -17.63 -39.58 -35.97
N LEU A 238 -17.90 -40.32 -34.89
CA LEU A 238 -17.97 -39.76 -33.55
C LEU A 238 -16.59 -39.33 -33.04
N VAL A 239 -15.54 -40.14 -33.27
CA VAL A 239 -14.15 -39.75 -32.96
C VAL A 239 -13.74 -38.50 -33.75
N ALA A 240 -14.07 -38.43 -35.05
CA ALA A 240 -13.79 -37.26 -35.86
C ALA A 240 -14.52 -36.02 -35.31
N LEU A 241 -15.80 -36.14 -34.97
CA LEU A 241 -16.60 -35.07 -34.39
C LEU A 241 -16.04 -34.61 -33.04
N SER A 242 -15.65 -35.53 -32.16
CA SER A 242 -15.03 -35.21 -30.86
C SER A 242 -13.72 -34.46 -31.02
N ARG A 243 -12.88 -34.80 -32.02
CA ARG A 243 -11.66 -34.04 -32.32
C ARG A 243 -11.96 -32.61 -32.76
N ILE A 244 -12.97 -32.43 -33.62
CA ILE A 244 -13.41 -31.09 -34.06
C ILE A 244 -13.92 -30.29 -32.85
N MET A 245 -14.74 -30.89 -31.99
CA MET A 245 -15.25 -30.22 -30.79
C MET A 245 -14.13 -29.86 -29.80
N SER A 246 -13.11 -30.70 -29.65
CA SER A 246 -11.94 -30.39 -28.82
C SER A 246 -11.16 -29.18 -29.36
N LEU A 247 -10.99 -29.07 -30.68
CA LEU A 247 -10.39 -27.89 -31.31
C LEU A 247 -11.26 -26.64 -31.11
N LEU A 248 -12.58 -26.77 -31.23
CA LEU A 248 -13.51 -25.67 -30.94
C LEU A 248 -13.51 -25.27 -29.46
N SER A 249 -13.37 -26.23 -28.55
CA SER A 249 -13.24 -25.98 -27.10
C SER A 249 -11.96 -25.22 -26.80
N PHE A 250 -10.84 -25.60 -27.42
CA PHE A 250 -9.59 -24.85 -27.33
C PHE A 250 -9.72 -23.43 -27.90
N ALA A 251 -10.38 -23.27 -29.06
CA ALA A 251 -10.66 -21.96 -29.62
C ALA A 251 -11.55 -21.12 -28.69
N LEU A 252 -12.58 -21.73 -28.10
CA LEU A 252 -13.47 -21.08 -27.13
C LEU A 252 -12.69 -20.61 -25.89
N MET A 253 -11.76 -21.43 -25.38
CA MET A 253 -10.84 -21.08 -24.31
C MET A 253 -10.01 -19.84 -24.66
N LEU A 254 -9.42 -19.79 -25.86
CA LEU A 254 -8.66 -18.61 -26.32
C LEU A 254 -9.56 -17.38 -26.43
N VAL A 255 -10.77 -17.52 -26.99
CA VAL A 255 -11.74 -16.42 -27.12
C VAL A 255 -12.09 -15.85 -25.74
N ARG A 256 -12.43 -16.68 -24.75
CA ARG A 256 -12.72 -16.17 -23.40
C ARG A 256 -11.50 -15.57 -22.72
N GLY A 257 -10.31 -16.12 -22.95
CA GLY A 257 -9.05 -15.56 -22.44
C GLY A 257 -8.74 -14.18 -23.00
N LEU A 258 -8.91 -13.98 -24.31
CA LEU A 258 -8.58 -12.71 -24.99
C LEU A 258 -9.64 -11.63 -24.80
N TYR A 259 -10.92 -12.01 -24.77
CA TYR A 259 -12.05 -11.08 -24.74
C TYR A 259 -12.75 -11.01 -23.38
N GLY A 260 -12.32 -11.78 -22.36
CA GLY A 260 -13.02 -11.88 -21.08
C GLY A 260 -13.16 -10.54 -20.35
N LYS A 261 -12.11 -9.73 -20.32
CA LYS A 261 -12.15 -8.38 -19.72
C LYS A 261 -13.07 -7.43 -20.49
N TRP A 262 -13.12 -7.53 -21.82
CA TRP A 262 -14.02 -6.73 -22.66
C TRP A 262 -15.49 -7.14 -22.48
N LEU A 263 -15.78 -8.46 -22.44
CA LEU A 263 -17.12 -8.98 -22.17
C LEU A 263 -17.60 -8.56 -20.77
N TYR A 264 -16.71 -8.61 -19.78
CA TYR A 264 -16.99 -8.09 -18.44
C TYR A 264 -17.25 -6.58 -18.47
N ARG A 265 -16.41 -5.78 -19.14
CA ARG A 265 -16.60 -4.32 -19.30
C ARG A 265 -17.99 -4.00 -19.85
N ARG A 266 -18.37 -4.65 -20.97
CA ARG A 266 -19.69 -4.44 -21.60
C ARG A 266 -20.84 -4.81 -20.68
N SER A 267 -20.73 -5.94 -19.98
CA SER A 267 -21.77 -6.40 -19.05
C SER A 267 -21.89 -5.48 -17.82
N ALA A 268 -20.75 -5.07 -17.25
CA ALA A 268 -20.68 -4.20 -16.09
C ALA A 268 -21.21 -2.81 -16.42
N ALA A 269 -20.77 -2.18 -17.52
CA ALA A 269 -21.23 -0.87 -17.95
C ALA A 269 -22.77 -0.81 -18.10
N ALA A 270 -23.37 -1.85 -18.70
CA ALA A 270 -24.82 -1.94 -18.82
C ALA A 270 -25.54 -2.09 -17.48
N ARG A 271 -24.93 -2.74 -16.49
CA ARG A 271 -25.50 -2.87 -15.14
C ARG A 271 -25.32 -1.57 -14.35
N ILE A 272 -24.16 -0.95 -14.39
CA ILE A 272 -23.88 0.32 -13.71
C ILE A 272 -24.82 1.42 -14.23
N ARG A 273 -25.01 1.54 -15.55
CA ARG A 273 -25.97 2.51 -16.11
C ARG A 273 -27.41 2.27 -15.63
N ARG A 274 -27.81 1.02 -15.48
CA ARG A 274 -29.13 0.66 -14.92
C ARG A 274 -29.26 1.08 -13.47
N ILE A 275 -28.28 0.73 -12.65
CA ILE A 275 -28.23 1.12 -11.23
C ILE A 275 -28.27 2.64 -11.10
N ARG A 276 -27.54 3.37 -11.95
CA ARG A 276 -27.56 4.84 -11.95
C ARG A 276 -28.91 5.44 -12.35
N ALA A 277 -29.65 4.79 -13.24
CA ALA A 277 -31.00 5.20 -13.61
C ALA A 277 -32.02 4.91 -12.50
N GLU A 278 -31.87 3.79 -11.79
CA GLU A 278 -32.76 3.38 -10.69
C GLU A 278 -32.48 4.16 -9.39
N PHE A 279 -31.21 4.48 -9.12
CA PHE A 279 -30.75 5.16 -7.91
C PHE A 279 -30.01 6.47 -8.28
N PRO A 280 -30.74 7.58 -8.43
CA PRO A 280 -30.14 8.87 -8.76
C PRO A 280 -29.31 9.43 -7.60
N ASP A 281 -29.71 9.14 -6.36
CA ASP A 281 -29.01 9.55 -5.14
C ASP A 281 -27.59 8.93 -5.07
N PRO A 282 -26.52 9.74 -4.91
CA PRO A 282 -25.14 9.26 -4.93
C PRO A 282 -24.80 8.25 -3.83
N GLU A 283 -25.29 8.44 -2.60
CA GLU A 283 -24.94 7.56 -1.48
C GLU A 283 -25.62 6.19 -1.63
N GLN A 284 -26.92 6.19 -1.93
CA GLN A 284 -27.65 4.96 -2.23
C GLN A 284 -27.07 4.25 -3.45
N ARG A 285 -26.76 4.98 -4.53
CA ARG A 285 -26.12 4.41 -5.72
C ARG A 285 -24.82 3.71 -5.34
N ARG A 286 -23.96 4.36 -4.57
CA ARG A 286 -22.69 3.80 -4.12
C ARG A 286 -22.89 2.51 -3.32
N ALA A 287 -23.84 2.49 -2.39
CA ALA A 287 -24.15 1.29 -1.61
C ALA A 287 -24.61 0.13 -2.51
N VAL A 288 -25.50 0.42 -3.48
CA VAL A 288 -26.02 -0.58 -4.43
C VAL A 288 -24.93 -1.07 -5.39
N LEU A 289 -24.07 -0.19 -5.89
CA LEU A 289 -22.94 -0.56 -6.75
C LEU A 289 -21.97 -1.50 -6.03
N ASN A 290 -21.63 -1.20 -4.77
CA ASN A 290 -20.78 -2.06 -3.96
C ASN A 290 -21.44 -3.43 -3.67
N ALA A 291 -22.75 -3.47 -3.40
CA ALA A 291 -23.47 -4.71 -3.12
C ALA A 291 -23.65 -5.60 -4.36
N GLN A 292 -24.05 -5.01 -5.50
CA GLN A 292 -24.30 -5.75 -6.74
C GLN A 292 -23.01 -6.05 -7.52
N GLY A 293 -21.99 -5.23 -7.34
CA GLY A 293 -20.67 -5.37 -7.96
C GLY A 293 -19.79 -6.40 -7.26
N GLY A 294 -18.47 -6.20 -7.36
CA GLY A 294 -17.46 -7.03 -6.73
C GLY A 294 -17.45 -8.46 -7.26
N VAL A 295 -17.24 -9.41 -6.35
CA VAL A 295 -17.07 -10.83 -6.65
C VAL A 295 -18.09 -11.70 -5.93
N SER A 296 -18.31 -12.94 -6.40
CA SER A 296 -19.22 -13.90 -5.78
C SER A 296 -18.65 -15.31 -5.81
N ILE A 297 -18.16 -15.77 -4.65
CA ILE A 297 -17.75 -17.18 -4.47
C ILE A 297 -19.00 -18.08 -4.49
N ALA A 298 -20.11 -17.62 -3.92
CA ALA A 298 -21.39 -18.33 -3.94
C ALA A 298 -21.87 -18.62 -5.37
N ALA A 299 -21.69 -17.69 -6.32
CA ALA A 299 -22.03 -17.93 -7.73
C ALA A 299 -21.17 -19.05 -8.35
N CYS A 300 -19.87 -19.12 -8.01
CA CYS A 300 -19.00 -20.21 -8.45
C CYS A 300 -19.41 -21.56 -7.86
N ILE A 301 -19.71 -21.60 -6.55
CA ILE A 301 -20.19 -22.82 -5.89
C ILE A 301 -21.51 -23.27 -6.51
N GLY A 302 -22.44 -22.34 -6.74
CA GLY A 302 -23.72 -22.64 -7.40
C GLY A 302 -23.54 -23.19 -8.81
N ALA A 303 -22.65 -22.61 -9.62
CA ALA A 303 -22.33 -23.13 -10.95
C ALA A 303 -21.66 -24.51 -10.88
N PHE A 304 -20.81 -24.75 -9.88
CA PHE A 304 -20.18 -26.05 -9.67
C PHE A 304 -21.21 -27.12 -9.29
N ILE A 305 -22.10 -26.82 -8.35
CA ILE A 305 -23.21 -27.72 -7.95
C ILE A 305 -24.10 -28.01 -9.16
N LEU A 306 -24.45 -27.00 -9.96
CA LEU A 306 -25.21 -27.18 -11.19
C LEU A 306 -24.51 -28.16 -12.15
N LEU A 307 -23.21 -28.01 -12.35
CA LEU A 307 -22.42 -28.92 -13.19
C LEU A 307 -22.34 -30.33 -12.60
N MET A 308 -22.27 -30.49 -11.29
CA MET A 308 -22.34 -31.80 -10.63
C MET A 308 -23.70 -32.47 -10.83
N ILE A 309 -24.79 -31.72 -10.73
CA ILE A 309 -26.14 -32.24 -11.00
C ILE A 309 -26.27 -32.64 -12.47
N VAL A 310 -25.86 -31.77 -13.41
CA VAL A 310 -25.88 -32.09 -14.85
C VAL A 310 -25.00 -33.31 -15.15
N GLY A 311 -23.80 -33.39 -14.58
CA GLY A 311 -22.91 -34.54 -14.72
C GLY A 311 -23.51 -35.82 -14.16
N SER A 312 -24.17 -35.75 -13.00
CA SER A 312 -24.91 -36.89 -12.42
C SER A 312 -26.05 -37.35 -13.34
N LEU A 313 -26.85 -36.42 -13.88
CA LEU A 313 -27.89 -36.74 -14.86
C LEU A 313 -27.30 -37.37 -16.14
N CYS A 314 -26.18 -36.86 -16.64
CA CYS A 314 -25.49 -37.45 -17.79
C CYS A 314 -24.95 -38.85 -17.48
N SER A 315 -24.49 -39.12 -16.26
CA SER A 315 -24.02 -40.45 -15.86
C SER A 315 -25.13 -41.50 -15.89
N MET A 316 -26.39 -41.11 -15.66
CA MET A 316 -27.55 -42.00 -15.81
C MET A 316 -27.83 -42.42 -17.27
N LEU A 317 -27.22 -41.76 -18.25
CA LEU A 317 -27.31 -42.13 -19.67
C LEU A 317 -26.27 -43.17 -20.07
N LEU A 318 -25.26 -43.42 -19.23
CA LEU A 318 -24.22 -44.42 -19.48
C LEU A 318 -24.78 -45.84 -19.36
N GLY A 319 -24.17 -46.76 -20.10
CA GLY A 319 -24.55 -48.17 -20.09
C GLY A 319 -23.95 -48.95 -18.91
N PRO A 320 -24.28 -50.25 -18.81
CA PRO A 320 -23.92 -51.07 -17.66
C PRO A 320 -22.41 -51.35 -17.54
N ASP A 321 -21.64 -51.25 -18.64
CA ASP A 321 -20.21 -51.53 -18.63
C ASP A 321 -19.37 -50.29 -18.35
N LEU A 322 -19.43 -49.80 -17.11
CA LEU A 322 -18.62 -48.65 -16.67
C LEU A 322 -17.11 -48.94 -16.64
N ASN A 323 -16.72 -50.22 -16.54
CA ASN A 323 -15.31 -50.63 -16.56
C ASN A 323 -14.65 -50.33 -17.91
N ALA A 324 -15.42 -50.36 -18.99
CA ALA A 324 -14.95 -49.98 -20.32
C ALA A 324 -14.42 -48.54 -20.39
N LEU A 325 -14.92 -47.61 -19.56
CA LEU A 325 -14.38 -46.25 -19.49
C LEU A 325 -12.98 -46.24 -18.85
N VAL A 326 -12.76 -47.02 -17.79
CA VAL A 326 -11.47 -47.09 -17.11
C VAL A 326 -10.37 -47.60 -18.05
N GLY A 327 -10.69 -48.60 -18.88
CA GLY A 327 -9.78 -49.14 -19.90
C GLY A 327 -9.45 -48.18 -21.05
N THR A 328 -10.18 -47.07 -21.21
CA THR A 328 -9.85 -46.03 -22.21
C THR A 328 -8.89 -44.95 -21.70
N PHE A 329 -8.63 -44.89 -20.38
CA PHE A 329 -7.74 -43.91 -19.75
C PHE A 329 -6.38 -44.48 -19.33
N ILE A 330 -6.17 -45.80 -19.46
CA ILE A 330 -4.90 -46.51 -19.23
C ILE A 330 -4.29 -46.83 -20.59
#